data_AF-A0A524FKM1-F1
#
_entry.id   AF-A0A524FKM1-F1
#
_cell.length_a   1.000
_cell.length_b   1.000
_cell.length_c   1.000
_cell.angle_alpha   90.00
_cell.angle_beta   90.00
_cell.angle_gamma   90.00
#
_symmetry.space_group_name_H-M   'P 1'
#
loop_
_entity.id
_entity.type
_entity.pdbx_description
1 polymer ?
#
loop_
_entity_poly.entity_id
_entity_poly.type
_entity_poly.pdbx_seq_one_letter_code
_entity_poly.pdbx_strand_id
1 'polypeptide(L)' 'MEEYVKKLIKTRAPGGGFILSSGHSINPAIKLENFLAMHETLKKYGKYPIQI' A
#
# COMPACT_ATOMS: atom_id res chain seq x y z
N MET A 1 -6.26 2.37 7.66
CA MET A 1 -5.16 1.81 6.85
C MET A 1 -5.35 2.09 5.35
N GLU A 2 -6.51 1.76 4.77
CA GLU A 2 -6.79 2.01 3.33
C GLU A 2 -6.48 3.45 2.89
N GLU A 3 -7.02 4.46 3.59
CA GLU A 3 -6.77 5.87 3.23
C GLU A 3 -5.29 6.26 3.25
N TYR A 4 -4.53 5.73 4.23
CA TYR A 4 -3.10 5.99 4.35
C TYR A 4 -2.33 5.40 3.16
N VAL A 5 -2.59 4.14 2.83
CA VAL A 5 -1.94 3.45 1.71
C VAL A 5 -2.35 4.07 0.38
N LYS A 6 -3.64 4.43 0.23
CA LYS A 6 -4.15 5.15 -0.93
C LYS A 6 -3.43 6.50 -1.12
N LYS A 7 -3.21 7.26 -0.05
CA LYS A 7 -2.43 8.51 -0.08
C LYS A 7 -0.99 8.28 -0.53
N LEU A 8 -0.34 7.20 -0.07
CA LEU A 8 1.02 6.86 -0.50
C LEU A 8 1.07 6.48 -1.98
N ILE A 9 0.15 5.63 -2.46
CA ILE A 9 0.07 5.25 -3.87
C ILE A 9 -0.14 6.51 -4.72
N LYS A 10 -1.10 7.36 -4.36
CA LYS A 10 -1.38 8.61 -5.09
C LYS A 10 -0.18 9.56 -5.19
N THR A 11 0.61 9.68 -4.11
CA THR A 11 1.66 10.70 -4.02
C THR A 11 3.04 10.19 -4.45
N ARG A 12 3.33 8.90 -4.28
CA ARG A 12 4.66 8.33 -4.46
C ARG A 12 4.78 7.36 -5.63
N ALA A 13 3.68 6.74 -6.04
CA ALA A 13 3.71 5.77 -7.12
C ALA A 13 3.67 6.36 -8.54
N PRO A 14 3.15 7.57 -8.84
CA PRO A 14 3.09 8.06 -10.23
C PRO A 14 4.44 7.99 -10.95
N GLY A 15 4.43 7.57 -12.21
CA GLY A 15 5.65 7.37 -13.00
C GLY A 15 6.29 5.98 -12.87
N GLY A 16 5.80 5.12 -11.96
CA GLY A 16 6.37 3.79 -11.76
C GLY A 16 7.47 3.77 -10.69
N GLY A 17 8.05 2.58 -10.46
CA GLY A 17 9.23 2.42 -9.59
C GLY A 17 8.97 2.47 -8.09
N PHE A 18 7.71 2.60 -7.64
CA PHE A 18 7.37 2.56 -6.23
C PHE A 18 7.03 1.13 -5.78
N ILE A 19 7.76 0.64 -4.78
CA ILE A 19 7.48 -0.65 -4.13
C ILE A 19 6.79 -0.37 -2.80
N LEU A 20 5.53 -0.80 -2.68
CA LEU A 20 4.81 -0.76 -1.41
C LEU A 20 5.21 -1.98 -0.56
N SER A 21 5.82 -1.72 0.61
CA SER A 21 6.17 -2.75 1.59
C SER A 21 6.17 -2.16 3.00
N SER A 22 6.29 -3.02 4.01
CA SER A 22 6.61 -2.60 5.37
C SER A 22 8.07 -2.17 5.47
N GLY A 23 8.36 -1.18 6.33
CA GLY A 23 9.73 -0.72 6.59
C GLY A 23 10.58 -1.72 7.38
N HIS A 24 9.95 -2.72 7.99
CA HIS A 24 10.56 -3.82 8.76
C HIS A 24 9.71 -5.09 8.64
N SER A 25 10.14 -6.18 9.26
CA SER A 25 9.39 -7.45 9.32
C SER A 25 7.99 -7.28 9.91
N ILE A 26 7.02 -7.97 9.31
CA ILE A 26 5.67 -8.10 9.85
C ILE A 26 5.70 -9.20 10.91
N ASN A 27 5.45 -8.83 12.16
CA ASN A 27 5.50 -9.75 13.30
C ASN A 27 4.11 -9.87 13.96
N PRO A 28 3.87 -10.91 14.78
CA PRO A 28 2.55 -11.20 15.35
C PRO A 28 1.94 -10.11 16.25
N ALA A 29 2.71 -9.11 16.69
CA ALA A 29 2.18 -8.01 17.52
C ALA A 29 1.34 -7.01 16.70
N ILE A 30 1.42 -7.03 15.37
CA ILE A 30 0.60 -6.18 14.51
C ILE A 30 -0.76 -6.82 14.26
N LYS A 31 -1.81 -6.00 14.19
CA LYS A 31 -3.14 -6.50 13.82
C LYS A 31 -3.13 -6.96 12.36
N LEU A 32 -3.48 -8.22 12.12
CA LEU A 32 -3.57 -8.82 10.77
C LEU A 32 -4.43 -7.98 9.80
N GLU A 33 -5.52 -7.40 10.29
CA GLU A 33 -6.41 -6.52 9.52
C GLU A 33 -5.70 -5.35 8.85
N ASN A 34 -4.65 -4.81 9.48
CA ASN A 34 -3.87 -3.71 8.91
C ASN A 34 -3.01 -4.18 7.73
N PHE A 35 -2.39 -5.36 7.83
CA PHE A 35 -1.61 -5.91 6.72
C PHE A 35 -2.51 -6.26 5.53
N LEU A 36 -3.64 -6.91 5.79
CA LEU A 36 -4.62 -7.24 4.76
C LEU A 36 -5.17 -5.98 4.08
N ALA A 37 -5.50 -4.93 4.86
CA ALA A 37 -5.95 -3.67 4.30
C ALA A 37 -4.88 -3.01 3.42
N MET A 38 -3.60 -3.08 3.79
CA MET A 38 -2.50 -2.58 2.94
C MET A 38 -2.42 -3.33 1.61
N HIS A 39 -2.47 -4.66 1.65
CA HIS A 39 -2.43 -5.52 0.46
C HIS A 39 -3.62 -5.30 -0.47
N GLU A 40 -4.84 -5.26 0.06
CA GLU A 40 -6.04 -5.04 -0.75
C GLU A 40 -6.09 -3.63 -1.34
N THR A 41 -5.60 -2.61 -0.64
CA THR A 41 -5.47 -1.26 -1.19
C THR A 41 -4.51 -1.22 -2.37
N LEU A 42 -3.37 -1.93 -2.28
CA LEU A 42 -2.43 -2.06 -3.40
C LEU A 42 -3.07 -2.77 -4.60
N LYS A 43 -3.82 -3.85 -4.38
CA LYS A 43 -4.54 -4.54 -5.47
C LYS A 43 -5.56 -3.64 -6.17
N LYS A 44 -6.26 -2.81 -5.40
CA LYS A 44 -7.32 -1.92 -5.91
C LYS A 44 -6.76 -0.72 -6.68
N TYR A 45 -5.62 -0.17 -6.26
CA TYR A 45 -5.14 1.14 -6.75
C TYR A 45 -3.71 1.16 -7.27
N GLY A 46 -2.94 0.10 -7.09
CA GLY A 46 -1.50 0.05 -7.41
C GLY A 46 -1.17 -0.34 -8.85
N LYS A 47 -2.18 -0.60 -9.71
CA LYS A 47 -1.93 -0.91 -11.12
C LYS A 47 -1.46 0.33 -11.86
N TYR A 48 -0.35 0.21 -12.57
CA TYR A 48 0.18 1.27 -13.42
C TYR A 48 -0.56 1.35 -14.78
N PRO A 49 -0.74 2.56 -15.35
CA PRO A 49 -0.49 3.87 -14.72
C PRO A 49 -1.46 4.12 -13.55
N ILE A 50 -1.02 4.83 -12.51
CA ILE A 50 -1.86 5.12 -11.33
C ILE A 50 -3.00 6.06 -11.71
N GLN A 51 -4.24 5.71 -11.31
CA GLN A 51 -5.48 6.41 -11.73
C GLN A 51 -6.24 7.07 -10.56
N ILE A 52 -5.60 7.32 -9.41
CA ILE A 52 -6.23 7.83 -8.18
C ILE A 52 -5.65 9.13 -7.64
#